data_AF-V8ALF4-F1
#
_entry.id   AF-V8ALF4-F1
#
_cell.length_a   1.000
_cell.length_b   1.000
_cell.length_c   1.000
_cell.angle_alpha   90.00
_cell.angle_beta   90.00
_cell.angle_gamma   90.00
#
_symmetry.space_group_name_H-M   'P 1'
#
loop_
_entity.id
_entity.type
_entity.pdbx_description
1 polymer ?
#
loop_
_entity_poly.entity_id
_entity_poly.type
_entity_poly.pdbx_seq_one_letter_code
_entity_poly.pdbx_strand_id
1 'polypeptide(L)'
;MTHDHYQAGRHEFPMAKAKLREQVVFKNFPEVAVGIVNWPMSVLRLSSEDKGQLLTLADFILKKWQQYSDTSIDLLAHSADGTPHHTITPIARKRDDAYEMDLVLRDNNVSDTYPDGIFHPHADLHHIKKENIGLIEVMGLAVLPPRLKDELQEVEQYLLGKPHHMKEMHLPWAQELKNQGNFTEENVSEYVREAVGAVFTRVLQDAGVFKDNEAGHAGFKRFIDFINE
;
A
#
# COMPACT_ATOMS: atom_id res chain seq x y z
N MET A 1 -9.64 3.78 -17.73
CA MET A 1 -8.78 2.74 -18.34
C MET A 1 -9.24 1.39 -17.82
N THR A 2 -9.91 0.59 -18.66
CA THR A 2 -10.28 -0.80 -18.35
C THR A 2 -9.22 -1.72 -18.94
N HIS A 3 -8.12 -1.87 -18.22
CA HIS A 3 -7.17 -2.96 -18.46
C HIS A 3 -7.06 -3.74 -17.17
N ASP A 4 -7.57 -4.97 -17.18
CA ASP A 4 -7.29 -5.91 -16.10
C ASP A 4 -5.80 -6.29 -16.20
N HIS A 5 -5.03 -5.93 -15.18
CA HIS A 5 -3.62 -6.29 -15.08
C HIS A 5 -3.48 -7.60 -14.30
N TYR A 6 -3.26 -8.70 -15.01
CA TYR A 6 -2.95 -9.99 -14.39
C TYR A 6 -1.44 -10.22 -14.39
N GLN A 7 -0.89 -10.63 -13.25
CA GLN A 7 0.50 -11.06 -13.11
C GLN A 7 0.54 -12.38 -12.36
N ALA A 8 1.41 -13.29 -12.79
CA ALA A 8 1.62 -14.59 -12.16
C ALA A 8 3.12 -14.86 -12.01
N GLY A 9 3.48 -15.65 -11.01
CA GLY A 9 4.86 -16.00 -10.72
C GLY A 9 4.98 -16.91 -9.50
N ARG A 10 6.21 -17.36 -9.20
CA ARG A 10 6.52 -18.21 -8.04
C ARG A 10 7.30 -17.47 -6.94
N HIS A 11 7.52 -16.17 -7.10
CA HIS A 11 8.26 -15.37 -6.13
C HIS A 11 7.39 -15.10 -4.89
N GLU A 12 7.93 -15.38 -3.71
CA GLU A 12 7.25 -15.08 -2.44
C GLU A 12 7.64 -13.68 -1.95
N PHE A 13 6.75 -12.72 -2.24
CA PHE A 13 6.92 -11.31 -1.87
C PHE A 13 6.81 -11.07 -0.35
N PRO A 14 7.36 -9.95 0.17
CA PRO A 14 7.31 -9.60 1.59
C PRO A 14 5.90 -9.67 2.21
N MET A 15 4.87 -9.15 1.53
CA MET A 15 3.49 -9.19 2.04
C MET A 15 3.00 -10.63 2.27
N ALA A 16 3.43 -11.59 1.44
CA ALA A 16 3.04 -13.01 1.60
C ALA A 16 3.61 -13.65 2.87
N LYS A 17 4.71 -13.11 3.39
CA LYS A 17 5.37 -13.55 4.64
C LYS A 17 4.89 -12.75 5.85
N ALA A 18 4.21 -11.63 5.63
CA ALA A 18 3.70 -10.78 6.70
C ALA A 18 2.68 -11.56 7.55
N LYS A 19 2.78 -11.39 8.86
CA LYS A 19 1.87 -11.99 9.84
C LYS A 19 0.54 -11.26 9.86
N LEU A 20 -0.47 -11.88 10.44
CA LEU A 20 -1.72 -11.20 10.76
C LEU A 20 -1.49 -10.28 11.97
N ARG A 21 -2.02 -9.05 11.87
CA ARG A 21 -2.15 -8.12 12.99
C ARG A 21 -3.30 -8.55 13.90
N GLU A 22 -4.41 -8.96 13.31
CA GLU A 22 -5.64 -9.34 14.01
C GLU A 22 -6.40 -10.40 13.21
N GLN A 23 -7.09 -11.32 13.90
CA GLN A 23 -8.04 -12.24 13.27
C GLN A 23 -9.44 -11.64 13.29
N VAL A 24 -10.19 -11.84 12.21
CA VAL A 24 -11.57 -11.36 12.09
C VAL A 24 -12.48 -12.51 11.65
N VAL A 25 -13.75 -12.42 12.03
CA VAL A 25 -14.75 -13.45 11.73
C VAL A 25 -15.85 -12.85 10.88
N PHE A 26 -16.20 -13.52 9.79
CA PHE A 26 -17.40 -13.22 9.01
C PHE A 26 -18.47 -14.27 9.31
N LYS A 27 -19.59 -13.85 9.91
CA LYS A 27 -20.63 -14.73 10.46
C LYS A 27 -21.21 -15.70 9.42
N ASN A 28 -21.33 -15.25 8.18
CA ASN A 28 -21.88 -16.03 7.07
C ASN A 28 -20.84 -16.93 6.38
N PHE A 29 -19.57 -16.87 6.81
CA PHE A 29 -18.45 -17.62 6.24
C PHE A 29 -17.53 -18.17 7.36
N PRO A 30 -18.05 -18.96 8.31
CA PRO A 30 -17.30 -19.41 9.48
C PRO A 30 -16.12 -20.34 9.14
N GLU A 31 -16.15 -20.99 7.97
CA GLU A 31 -15.12 -21.93 7.51
C GLU A 31 -13.97 -21.24 6.74
N VAL A 32 -14.05 -19.92 6.51
CA VAL A 32 -12.97 -19.16 5.89
C VAL A 32 -12.21 -18.41 6.97
N ALA A 33 -10.94 -18.76 7.18
CA ALA A 33 -10.09 -18.03 8.10
C ALA A 33 -9.76 -16.65 7.51
N VAL A 34 -9.98 -15.59 8.28
CA VAL A 34 -9.67 -14.22 7.85
C VAL A 34 -8.87 -13.48 8.91
N GLY A 35 -7.92 -12.66 8.46
CA GLY A 35 -7.27 -11.68 9.32
C GLY A 35 -6.83 -10.44 8.59
N ILE A 36 -6.60 -9.38 9.36
CA ILE A 36 -5.97 -8.16 8.88
C ILE A 36 -4.46 -8.41 8.85
N VAL A 37 -3.81 -8.21 7.71
CA VAL A 37 -2.36 -8.39 7.58
C VAL A 37 -1.64 -7.23 8.27
N ASN A 38 -0.55 -7.51 8.97
CA ASN A 38 0.37 -6.49 9.47
C ASN A 38 1.18 -5.91 8.30
N TRP A 39 0.53 -5.01 7.56
CA TRP A 39 1.03 -4.41 6.32
C TRP A 39 0.65 -2.92 6.28
N PRO A 40 1.44 -2.05 5.65
CA PRO A 40 1.14 -0.61 5.60
C PRO A 40 -0.19 -0.27 4.91
N MET A 41 -0.62 -1.12 3.98
CA MET A 41 -1.92 -1.01 3.31
C MET A 41 -3.00 -1.81 4.04
N SER A 42 -4.26 -1.47 3.78
CA SER A 42 -5.40 -2.19 4.34
C SER A 42 -5.64 -3.50 3.59
N VAL A 43 -5.26 -4.62 4.21
CA VAL A 43 -5.32 -5.94 3.58
C VAL A 43 -6.06 -6.93 4.46
N LEU A 44 -7.04 -7.63 3.88
CA LEU A 44 -7.64 -8.83 4.46
C LEU A 44 -7.03 -10.07 3.80
N ARG A 45 -6.45 -10.96 4.60
CA ARG A 45 -5.99 -12.27 4.15
C ARG A 45 -7.08 -13.29 4.45
N LEU A 46 -7.56 -13.96 3.40
CA LEU A 46 -8.52 -15.06 3.48
C LEU A 46 -7.77 -16.37 3.23
N SER A 47 -8.15 -17.44 3.93
CA SER A 47 -7.60 -18.78 3.73
C SER A 47 -8.69 -19.84 3.88
N SER A 48 -8.75 -20.77 2.93
CA SER A 48 -9.65 -21.93 2.98
C SER A 48 -9.14 -23.07 2.09
N GLU A 49 -9.41 -24.31 2.46
CA GLU A 49 -9.24 -25.47 1.57
C GLU A 49 -10.31 -25.50 0.47
N ASP A 50 -11.45 -24.83 0.68
CA ASP A 50 -12.53 -24.69 -0.28
C ASP A 50 -12.38 -23.40 -1.10
N LYS A 51 -11.90 -23.57 -2.34
CA LYS A 51 -11.78 -22.46 -3.31
C LYS A 51 -13.11 -21.75 -3.55
N GLY A 52 -14.24 -22.46 -3.55
CA GLY A 52 -15.56 -21.89 -3.78
C GLY A 52 -15.93 -20.90 -2.68
N GLN A 53 -15.81 -21.30 -1.42
CA GLN A 53 -16.09 -20.43 -0.27
C GLN A 53 -15.16 -19.21 -0.22
N LEU A 54 -13.87 -19.41 -0.51
CA LEU A 54 -12.90 -18.31 -0.58
C LEU A 54 -13.33 -17.25 -1.61
N LEU A 55 -13.75 -17.68 -2.81
CA LEU A 55 -14.20 -16.79 -3.88
C LEU A 55 -15.53 -16.11 -3.54
N THR A 56 -16.49 -16.83 -2.95
CA THR A 56 -17.77 -16.25 -2.54
C THR A 56 -17.57 -15.17 -1.48
N LEU A 57 -16.72 -15.40 -0.49
CA LEU A 57 -16.42 -14.37 0.51
C LEU A 57 -15.67 -13.18 -0.11
N ALA A 58 -14.69 -13.41 -0.98
CA ALA A 58 -13.95 -12.32 -1.63
C ALA A 58 -14.87 -11.42 -2.48
N ASP A 59 -15.78 -12.00 -3.24
CA ASP A 59 -16.81 -11.28 -4.02
C ASP A 59 -17.78 -10.52 -3.09
N PHE A 60 -18.18 -11.14 -1.98
CA PHE A 60 -19.05 -10.50 -1.00
C PHE A 60 -18.37 -9.27 -0.35
N ILE A 61 -17.10 -9.39 0.04
CA ILE A 61 -16.29 -8.27 0.58
C ILE A 61 -16.17 -7.15 -0.46
N LEU A 62 -15.87 -7.47 -1.72
CA LEU A 62 -15.79 -6.47 -2.80
C LEU A 62 -17.11 -5.71 -2.94
N LYS A 63 -18.24 -6.42 -2.99
CA LYS A 63 -19.56 -5.80 -3.13
C LYS A 63 -19.91 -4.91 -1.94
N LYS A 64 -19.61 -5.34 -0.71
CA LYS A 64 -19.77 -4.52 0.51
C LYS A 64 -18.84 -3.31 0.47
N TRP A 65 -17.58 -3.48 0.10
CA TRP A 65 -16.60 -2.39 -0.02
C TRP A 65 -17.08 -1.34 -1.02
N GLN A 66 -17.57 -1.75 -2.18
CA GLN A 66 -18.12 -0.85 -3.22
C GLN A 66 -19.32 0.00 -2.76
N GLN A 67 -19.94 -0.31 -1.63
CA GLN A 67 -21.08 0.43 -1.10
C GLN A 67 -20.76 1.11 0.26
N TYR A 68 -19.60 0.82 0.84
CA TYR A 68 -19.24 1.33 2.15
C TYR A 68 -18.80 2.80 2.06
N SER A 69 -19.30 3.66 2.94
CA SER A 69 -18.82 5.04 3.08
C SER A 69 -18.62 5.34 4.55
N ASP A 70 -17.57 6.08 4.86
CA ASP A 70 -17.22 6.51 6.21
C ASP A 70 -16.55 7.88 6.13
N THR A 71 -17.36 8.93 6.25
CA THR A 71 -16.92 10.31 6.15
C THR A 71 -16.00 10.74 7.30
N SER A 72 -15.92 9.96 8.38
CA SER A 72 -15.00 10.27 9.49
C SER A 72 -13.52 10.03 9.13
N ILE A 73 -13.27 9.31 8.03
CA ILE A 73 -11.94 8.97 7.51
C ILE A 73 -11.85 9.15 5.99
N ASP A 74 -12.65 10.08 5.46
CA ASP A 74 -12.64 10.49 4.05
C ASP A 74 -12.89 9.36 3.04
N LEU A 75 -13.69 8.36 3.41
CA LEU A 75 -14.10 7.27 2.52
C LEU A 75 -15.51 7.50 1.98
N LEU A 76 -15.63 7.58 0.66
CA LEU A 76 -16.91 7.67 -0.05
C LEU A 76 -16.94 6.64 -1.17
N ALA A 77 -17.91 5.73 -1.11
CA ALA A 77 -18.08 4.71 -2.14
C ALA A 77 -18.32 5.31 -3.54
N HIS A 78 -19.08 6.42 -3.59
CA HIS A 78 -19.47 7.08 -4.83
C HIS A 78 -19.38 8.60 -4.71
N SER A 79 -18.98 9.25 -5.81
CA SER A 79 -19.19 10.68 -6.02
C SER A 79 -20.67 11.04 -6.12
N ALA A 80 -20.98 12.34 -6.00
CA ALA A 80 -22.35 12.86 -6.17
C ALA A 80 -22.95 12.55 -7.56
N ASP A 81 -22.11 12.37 -8.59
CA ASP A 81 -22.51 11.97 -9.95
C ASP A 81 -22.66 10.45 -10.13
N GLY A 82 -22.46 9.67 -9.07
CA GLY A 82 -22.53 8.21 -9.09
C GLY A 82 -21.25 7.48 -9.48
N THR A 83 -20.14 8.18 -9.72
CA THR A 83 -18.85 7.54 -10.03
C THR A 83 -18.35 6.70 -8.85
N PRO A 84 -18.07 5.39 -9.01
CA PRO A 84 -17.57 4.54 -7.93
C PRO A 84 -16.08 4.75 -7.68
N HIS A 85 -15.66 4.71 -6.42
CA HIS A 85 -14.27 4.93 -6.01
C HIS A 85 -13.55 3.67 -5.52
N HIS A 86 -14.31 2.69 -5.07
CA HIS A 86 -13.78 1.55 -4.32
C HIS A 86 -13.53 0.35 -5.23
N THR A 87 -12.36 -0.29 -5.04
CA THR A 87 -12.03 -1.58 -5.67
C THR A 87 -11.10 -2.38 -4.76
N ILE A 88 -10.71 -3.58 -5.19
CA ILE A 88 -9.72 -4.41 -4.51
C ILE A 88 -8.60 -4.81 -5.46
N THR A 89 -7.44 -5.09 -4.91
CA THR A 89 -6.37 -5.84 -5.59
C THR A 89 -6.30 -7.25 -4.98
N PRO A 90 -6.91 -8.28 -5.61
CA PRO A 90 -6.85 -9.64 -5.12
C PRO A 90 -5.53 -10.30 -5.52
N ILE A 91 -4.83 -10.89 -4.56
CA ILE A 91 -3.57 -11.61 -4.78
C ILE A 91 -3.72 -13.01 -4.23
N ALA A 92 -3.94 -13.96 -5.14
CA ALA A 92 -4.19 -15.36 -4.81
C ALA A 92 -2.90 -16.18 -4.86
N ARG A 93 -2.79 -17.15 -3.96
CA ARG A 93 -1.74 -18.17 -3.96
C ARG A 93 -2.28 -19.48 -3.39
N LYS A 94 -1.61 -20.59 -3.71
CA LYS A 94 -1.80 -21.86 -2.98
C LYS A 94 -0.65 -22.00 -1.98
N ARG A 95 -0.97 -22.23 -0.71
CA ARG A 95 -0.01 -22.47 0.36
C ARG A 95 -0.39 -23.80 1.00
N ASP A 96 0.49 -24.78 0.85
CA ASP A 96 0.23 -26.18 1.23
C ASP A 96 -1.09 -26.69 0.59
N ASP A 97 -2.04 -27.13 1.40
CA ASP A 97 -3.34 -27.62 0.94
C ASP A 97 -4.44 -26.54 0.87
N ALA A 98 -4.15 -25.33 1.33
CA ALA A 98 -5.10 -24.22 1.36
C ALA A 98 -4.90 -23.22 0.20
N TYR A 99 -6.01 -22.58 -0.18
CA TYR A 99 -6.02 -21.39 -1.02
C TYR A 99 -5.99 -20.15 -0.13
N GLU A 100 -5.04 -19.26 -0.40
CA GLU A 100 -4.91 -17.98 0.30
C GLU A 100 -5.16 -16.82 -0.69
N MET A 101 -5.87 -15.80 -0.25
CA MET A 101 -6.10 -14.59 -1.02
C MET A 101 -5.94 -13.35 -0.15
N ASP A 102 -4.98 -12.50 -0.51
CA ASP A 102 -4.85 -11.15 0.06
C ASP A 102 -5.75 -10.20 -0.74
N LEU A 103 -6.72 -9.57 -0.07
CA LEU A 103 -7.59 -8.54 -0.62
C LEU A 103 -7.09 -7.18 -0.13
N VAL A 104 -6.36 -6.48 -0.99
CA VAL A 104 -5.88 -5.12 -0.70
C VAL A 104 -7.01 -4.15 -1.07
N LEU A 105 -7.55 -3.43 -0.10
CA LEU A 105 -8.62 -2.45 -0.33
C LEU A 105 -8.04 -1.20 -1.00
N ARG A 106 -8.76 -0.69 -2.00
CA ARG A 106 -8.36 0.48 -2.80
C ARG A 106 -9.50 1.48 -2.89
N ASP A 107 -9.11 2.75 -2.97
CA ASP A 107 -9.99 3.89 -3.05
C ASP A 107 -9.32 4.97 -3.91
N ASN A 108 -10.09 5.62 -4.80
CA ASN A 108 -9.63 6.66 -5.73
C ASN A 108 -10.20 8.06 -5.43
N ASN A 109 -10.77 8.28 -4.24
CA ASN A 109 -11.25 9.58 -3.80
C ASN A 109 -10.11 10.61 -3.83
N VAL A 110 -10.48 11.84 -4.16
CA VAL A 110 -9.61 13.01 -4.21
C VAL A 110 -10.15 14.07 -3.25
N SER A 111 -9.31 15.03 -2.88
CA SER A 111 -9.74 16.23 -2.14
C SER A 111 -8.98 17.45 -2.64
N ASP A 112 -9.39 18.64 -2.21
CA ASP A 112 -8.65 19.88 -2.51
C ASP A 112 -7.19 19.82 -1.98
N THR A 113 -6.96 19.10 -0.89
CA THR A 113 -5.62 18.87 -0.33
C THR A 113 -4.85 17.80 -1.11
N TYR A 114 -5.55 16.78 -1.61
CA TYR A 114 -4.98 15.65 -2.34
C TYR A 114 -5.65 15.48 -3.71
N PRO A 115 -5.32 16.36 -4.68
CA PRO A 115 -5.96 16.34 -6.00
C PRO A 115 -5.58 15.11 -6.82
N ASP A 116 -4.40 14.54 -6.56
CA ASP A 116 -3.94 13.29 -7.18
C ASP A 116 -4.52 12.04 -6.49
N GLY A 117 -5.21 12.20 -5.35
CA GLY A 117 -5.89 11.14 -4.59
C GLY A 117 -5.50 11.10 -3.12
N ILE A 118 -6.49 10.91 -2.25
CA ILE A 118 -6.33 10.81 -0.79
C ILE A 118 -5.47 9.59 -0.43
N PHE A 119 -5.67 8.49 -1.18
CA PHE A 119 -5.00 7.20 -0.97
C PHE A 119 -3.94 6.91 -2.04
N HIS A 120 -3.17 7.93 -2.39
CA HIS A 120 -2.05 7.86 -3.33
C HIS A 120 -0.80 8.49 -2.72
N PRO A 121 0.40 8.23 -3.28
CA PRO A 121 1.62 8.89 -2.81
C PRO A 121 1.48 10.41 -2.87
N HIS A 122 1.68 11.08 -1.73
CA HIS A 122 1.51 12.54 -1.66
C HIS A 122 2.70 13.29 -2.24
N ALA A 123 2.50 14.58 -2.54
CA ALA A 123 3.43 15.41 -3.31
C ALA A 123 4.86 15.46 -2.73
N ASP A 124 4.99 15.36 -1.41
CA ASP A 124 6.28 15.35 -0.72
C ASP A 124 7.09 14.06 -0.94
N LEU A 125 6.48 12.98 -1.47
CA LEU A 125 7.16 11.73 -1.80
C LEU A 125 7.48 11.60 -3.31
N HIS A 126 6.98 12.53 -4.13
CA HIS A 126 7.11 12.48 -5.60
C HIS A 126 8.57 12.58 -6.09
N HIS A 127 9.49 13.04 -5.24
CA HIS A 127 10.92 13.00 -5.55
C HIS A 127 11.42 11.56 -5.76
N ILE A 128 10.88 10.59 -5.03
CA ILE A 128 11.15 9.15 -5.22
C ILE A 128 10.08 8.51 -6.10
N LYS A 129 8.81 8.60 -5.73
CA LYS A 129 7.72 7.87 -6.38
C LYS A 129 6.51 8.77 -6.58
N LYS A 130 6.21 9.07 -7.85
CA LYS A 130 5.04 9.85 -8.25
C LYS A 130 3.98 8.97 -8.92
N GLU A 131 4.41 7.92 -9.60
CA GLU A 131 3.53 7.02 -10.33
C GLU A 131 2.65 6.21 -9.36
N ASN A 132 1.52 5.71 -9.87
CA ASN A 132 0.65 4.82 -9.12
C ASN A 132 1.39 3.57 -8.64
N ILE A 133 0.94 3.04 -7.49
CA ILE A 133 1.51 1.85 -6.87
C ILE A 133 1.00 0.59 -7.56
N GLY A 134 1.89 -0.03 -8.32
CA GLY A 134 1.64 -1.27 -9.05
C GLY A 134 1.55 -2.50 -8.15
N LEU A 135 1.10 -3.62 -8.73
CA LEU A 135 0.83 -4.87 -8.01
C LEU A 135 2.03 -5.38 -7.21
N ILE A 136 3.24 -5.36 -7.78
CA ILE A 136 4.44 -5.85 -7.11
C ILE A 136 4.92 -4.91 -5.98
N GLU A 137 4.63 -3.63 -6.09
CA GLU A 137 4.96 -2.63 -5.08
C GLU A 137 4.05 -2.77 -3.86
N VAL A 138 2.75 -3.02 -4.08
CA VAL A 138 1.80 -3.40 -3.02
C VAL A 138 2.30 -4.61 -2.24
N MET A 139 2.89 -5.59 -2.93
CA MET A 139 3.41 -6.80 -2.31
C MET A 139 4.76 -6.60 -1.61
N GLY A 140 5.38 -5.41 -1.71
CA GLY A 140 6.58 -5.04 -0.98
C GLY A 140 7.87 -5.02 -1.81
N LEU A 141 7.80 -5.07 -3.14
CA LEU A 141 8.95 -4.87 -4.01
C LEU A 141 8.89 -3.48 -4.66
N ALA A 142 9.69 -2.54 -4.15
CA ALA A 142 9.81 -1.20 -4.71
C ALA A 142 10.38 -1.24 -6.13
N VAL A 143 9.67 -0.65 -7.09
CA VAL A 143 10.15 -0.49 -8.48
C VAL A 143 10.51 0.97 -8.68
N LEU A 144 11.82 1.23 -8.65
CA LEU A 144 12.33 2.58 -8.80
C LEU A 144 12.21 3.04 -10.27
N PRO A 145 11.76 4.28 -10.53
CA PRO A 145 11.89 4.90 -11.83
C PRO A 145 13.36 4.85 -12.32
N PRO A 146 13.64 4.56 -13.60
CA PRO A 146 15.02 4.47 -14.10
C PRO A 146 15.86 5.72 -13.83
N ARG A 147 15.22 6.91 -13.80
CA ARG A 147 15.85 8.19 -13.45
C ARG A 147 16.50 8.20 -12.06
N LEU A 148 15.94 7.47 -11.10
CA LEU A 148 16.40 7.52 -9.72
C LEU A 148 17.81 6.96 -9.56
N LYS A 149 18.27 6.09 -10.47
CA LYS A 149 19.62 5.54 -10.38
C LYS A 149 20.68 6.64 -10.35
N ASP A 150 20.59 7.57 -11.30
CA ASP A 150 21.58 8.65 -11.42
C ASP A 150 21.26 9.77 -10.41
N GLU A 151 19.97 10.04 -10.15
CA GLU A 151 19.56 11.06 -9.19
C GLU A 151 19.99 10.73 -7.75
N LEU A 152 19.92 9.46 -7.33
CA LEU A 152 20.34 9.05 -5.99
C LEU A 152 21.87 9.11 -5.82
N GLN A 153 22.64 8.87 -6.88
CA GLN A 153 24.09 9.08 -6.84
C GLN A 153 24.43 10.54 -6.55
N GLU A 154 23.69 11.49 -7.12
CA GLU A 154 23.87 12.91 -6.85
C GLU A 154 23.48 13.29 -5.41
N VAL A 155 22.47 12.62 -4.84
CA VAL A 155 22.15 12.74 -3.41
C VAL A 155 23.31 12.23 -2.55
N GLU A 156 23.90 11.09 -2.88
CA GLU A 156 25.07 10.55 -2.16
C GLU A 156 26.26 11.54 -2.20
N GLN A 157 26.55 12.15 -3.36
CA GLN A 157 27.60 13.18 -3.47
C GLN A 157 27.32 14.40 -2.58
N TYR A 158 26.07 14.87 -2.54
CA TYR A 158 25.66 15.98 -1.65
C TYR A 158 25.89 15.66 -0.16
N LEU A 159 25.54 14.43 0.25
CA LEU A 159 25.71 13.97 1.63
C LEU A 159 27.19 13.88 2.03
N LEU A 160 28.05 13.47 1.11
CA LEU A 160 29.51 13.44 1.28
C LEU A 160 30.18 14.83 1.25
N GLY A 161 29.42 15.88 0.92
CA GLY A 161 29.97 17.23 0.75
C GLY A 161 30.84 17.39 -0.50
N LYS A 162 30.66 16.52 -1.50
CA LYS A 162 31.34 16.57 -2.79
C LYS A 162 30.55 17.43 -3.79
N PRO A 163 31.18 17.90 -4.89
CA PRO A 163 30.46 18.52 -6.00
C PRO A 163 29.38 17.58 -6.55
N HIS A 164 28.18 18.11 -6.80
CA HIS A 164 27.02 17.35 -7.25
C HIS A 164 26.16 18.21 -8.20
N HIS A 165 25.30 17.55 -8.98
CA HIS A 165 24.27 18.12 -9.84
C HIS A 165 22.86 17.65 -9.44
N MET A 166 22.69 17.31 -8.15
CA MET A 166 21.41 16.92 -7.56
C MET A 166 20.27 17.88 -7.93
N LYS A 167 19.16 17.33 -8.41
CA LYS A 167 17.95 18.10 -8.74
C LYS A 167 17.34 18.72 -7.49
N GLU A 168 16.79 19.92 -7.62
CA GLU A 168 16.20 20.68 -6.51
C GLU A 168 15.10 19.93 -5.76
N MET A 169 14.34 19.07 -6.45
CA MET A 169 13.28 18.27 -5.83
C MET A 169 13.77 17.30 -4.73
N HIS A 170 15.06 16.94 -4.73
CA HIS A 170 15.65 16.09 -3.69
C HIS A 170 16.23 16.90 -2.53
N LEU A 171 16.42 18.21 -2.69
CA LEU A 171 17.16 19.02 -1.72
C LEU A 171 16.54 19.01 -0.30
N PRO A 172 15.21 19.16 -0.12
CA PRO A 172 14.62 19.11 1.22
C PRO A 172 14.88 17.77 1.91
N TRP A 173 14.70 16.66 1.19
CA TRP A 173 14.95 15.31 1.69
C TRP A 173 16.44 15.09 1.98
N ALA A 174 17.33 15.49 1.07
CA ALA A 174 18.78 15.34 1.27
C ALA A 174 19.29 16.17 2.47
N GLN A 175 18.72 17.35 2.72
CA GLN A 175 19.02 18.15 3.92
C GLN A 175 18.55 17.45 5.20
N GLU A 176 17.37 16.83 5.18
CA GLU A 176 16.89 16.04 6.31
C GLU A 176 17.84 14.87 6.60
N LEU A 177 18.22 14.10 5.58
CA LEU A 177 19.20 13.02 5.73
C LEU A 177 20.54 13.55 6.28
N LYS A 178 21.01 14.69 5.76
CA LYS A 178 22.26 15.33 6.21
C LYS A 178 22.28 15.66 7.70
N ASN A 179 21.11 15.98 8.28
CA ASN A 179 20.97 16.29 9.70
C ASN A 179 20.89 15.04 10.60
N GLN A 180 20.65 13.87 10.03
CA GLN A 180 20.45 12.62 10.79
C GLN A 180 21.75 11.83 11.03
N GLY A 181 22.84 12.15 10.32
CA GLY A 181 24.07 11.38 10.45
C GLY A 181 25.29 11.99 9.78
N ASN A 182 26.42 11.31 9.97
CA ASN A 182 27.67 11.60 9.28
C ASN A 182 27.88 10.59 8.16
N PHE A 183 28.17 11.09 6.96
CA PHE A 183 28.28 10.29 5.75
C PHE A 183 29.75 10.09 5.36
N THR A 184 30.08 8.85 5.01
CA THR A 184 31.37 8.43 4.48
C THR A 184 31.13 7.63 3.20
N GLU A 185 32.17 7.48 2.37
CA GLU A 185 32.08 6.64 1.15
C GLU A 185 31.63 5.21 1.44
N GLU A 186 31.90 4.72 2.65
CA GLU A 186 31.61 3.35 3.06
C GLU A 186 30.14 3.16 3.45
N ASN A 187 29.46 4.20 3.93
CA ASN A 187 28.10 4.08 4.49
C ASN A 187 27.01 4.74 3.64
N VAL A 188 27.36 5.71 2.78
CA VAL A 188 26.37 6.62 2.18
C VAL A 188 25.35 5.88 1.29
N SER A 189 25.81 4.92 0.48
CA SER A 189 24.92 4.21 -0.45
C SER A 189 23.95 3.28 0.28
N GLU A 190 24.38 2.64 1.36
CA GLU A 190 23.48 1.84 2.21
C GLU A 190 22.44 2.73 2.89
N TYR A 191 22.88 3.84 3.45
CA TYR A 191 21.99 4.78 4.12
C TYR A 191 20.93 5.36 3.16
N VAL A 192 21.35 5.82 1.97
CA VAL A 192 20.43 6.34 0.96
C VAL A 192 19.46 5.25 0.52
N ARG A 193 19.90 4.00 0.39
CA ARG A 193 19.02 2.86 0.08
C ARG A 193 17.98 2.62 1.17
N GLU A 194 18.37 2.63 2.45
CA GLU A 194 17.45 2.51 3.57
C GLU A 194 16.46 3.67 3.62
N ALA A 195 16.93 4.90 3.39
CA ALA A 195 16.10 6.09 3.34
C ALA A 195 15.08 6.04 2.18
N VAL A 196 15.46 5.53 1.01
CA VAL A 196 14.52 5.25 -0.08
C VAL A 196 13.49 4.21 0.34
N GLY A 197 13.90 3.16 1.06
CA GLY A 197 12.99 2.16 1.63
C GLY A 197 11.98 2.77 2.62
N ALA A 198 12.41 3.72 3.45
CA ALA A 198 11.54 4.46 4.36
C ALA A 198 10.51 5.31 3.60
N VAL A 199 10.95 6.00 2.53
CA VAL A 199 10.04 6.73 1.64
C VAL A 199 9.02 5.79 1.00
N PHE A 200 9.44 4.63 0.48
CA PHE A 200 8.52 3.63 -0.09
C PHE A 200 7.55 3.05 0.94
N THR A 201 7.97 2.89 2.19
CA THR A 201 7.08 2.48 3.26
C THR A 201 5.97 3.51 3.46
N ARG A 202 6.32 4.80 3.48
CA ARG A 202 5.35 5.89 3.59
C ARG A 202 4.43 5.99 2.38
N VAL A 203 4.96 5.79 1.19
CA VAL A 203 4.19 5.66 -0.06
C VAL A 203 3.09 4.59 0.06
N LEU A 204 3.39 3.43 0.68
CA LEU A 204 2.38 2.40 0.93
C LEU A 204 1.40 2.79 2.04
N GLN A 205 1.84 3.50 3.08
CA GLN A 205 0.97 4.03 4.15
C GLN A 205 -0.02 5.07 3.62
N ASP A 206 0.43 5.96 2.73
CA ASP A 206 -0.41 6.93 2.04
C ASP A 206 -1.45 6.20 1.17
N ALA A 207 -1.09 5.07 0.58
CA ALA A 207 -2.02 4.25 -0.21
C ALA A 207 -2.98 3.38 0.61
N GLY A 208 -2.79 3.25 1.93
CA GLY A 208 -3.69 2.51 2.81
C GLY A 208 -4.98 3.28 3.09
N VAL A 209 -6.14 2.66 2.88
CA VAL A 209 -7.47 3.29 3.08
C VAL A 209 -7.81 3.48 4.55
N PHE A 210 -7.57 2.44 5.36
CA PHE A 210 -7.59 2.50 6.81
C PHE A 210 -6.15 2.73 7.29
N LYS A 211 -5.84 3.98 7.65
CA LYS A 211 -4.50 4.38 8.12
C LYS A 211 -4.08 3.59 9.34
N ASP A 212 -2.76 3.40 9.52
CA ASP A 212 -2.20 2.69 10.67
C ASP A 212 -2.14 3.61 11.91
N ASN A 213 -3.31 4.09 12.32
CA ASN A 213 -3.55 4.91 13.49
C ASN A 213 -4.90 4.55 14.12
N GLU A 214 -5.21 5.15 15.28
CA GLU A 214 -6.43 4.84 16.04
C GLU A 214 -7.72 5.01 15.21
N ALA A 215 -7.82 6.09 14.43
CA ALA A 215 -8.99 6.36 13.60
C ALA A 215 -9.16 5.33 12.48
N GLY A 216 -8.06 4.96 11.82
CA GLY A 216 -8.07 3.94 10.76
C GLY A 216 -8.33 2.53 11.31
N HIS A 217 -7.79 2.18 12.48
CA HIS A 217 -8.11 0.90 13.14
C HIS A 217 -9.59 0.81 13.51
N ALA A 218 -10.16 1.87 14.09
CA ALA A 218 -11.57 1.94 14.40
C ALA A 218 -12.44 1.89 13.13
N GLY A 219 -12.03 2.57 12.04
CA GLY A 219 -12.68 2.52 10.74
C GLY A 219 -12.68 1.14 10.11
N PHE A 220 -11.55 0.43 10.17
CA PHE A 220 -11.46 -0.93 9.65
C PHE A 220 -12.41 -1.86 10.40
N LYS A 221 -12.48 -1.73 11.74
CA LYS A 221 -13.44 -2.48 12.55
C LYS A 221 -14.88 -2.19 12.15
N ARG A 222 -15.27 -0.91 11.98
CA ARG A 222 -16.62 -0.55 11.50
C ARG A 222 -16.94 -1.18 10.15
N PHE A 223 -15.97 -1.24 9.24
CA PHE A 223 -16.16 -1.90 7.95
C PHE A 223 -16.37 -3.42 8.10
N ILE A 224 -15.62 -4.09 8.99
CA ILE A 224 -15.84 -5.51 9.30
C ILE A 224 -17.23 -5.73 9.92
N ASP A 225 -17.67 -4.84 10.81
CA ASP A 225 -19.01 -4.90 11.40
C ASP A 225 -20.09 -4.73 10.31
N PHE A 226 -19.94 -3.77 9.40
CA PHE A 226 -20.83 -3.55 8.24
C PHE A 226 -20.92 -4.76 7.29
N ILE A 227 -19.82 -5.50 7.10
CA ILE A 227 -19.86 -6.74 6.31
C ILE A 227 -20.69 -7.82 7.03
N ASN A 228 -20.67 -7.83 8.37
CA ASN A 228 -21.36 -8.80 9.22
C ASN A 228 -22.84 -8.50 9.48
N GLU A 229 -23.35 -7.37 9.01
CA GLU A 229 -24.77 -7.01 8.92
C GLU A 229 -25.43 -7.64 7.69
#